data_AF-A0A5C8MMZ8-F1
#
_entry.id   AF-A0A5C8MMZ8-F1
#
_cell.length_a   1.000
_cell.length_b   1.000
_cell.length_c   1.000
_cell.angle_alpha   90.00
_cell.angle_beta   90.00
_cell.angle_gamma   90.00
#
_symmetry.space_group_name_H-M   'P 1'
#
loop_
_entity.id
_entity.type
_entity.pdbx_description
1 polymer ?
#
loop_
_entity_poly.entity_id
_entity_poly.type
_entity_poly.pdbx_seq_one_letter_code
_entity_poly.pdbx_strand_id
1 'polypeptide(L)'
;KKAVLKNMEKILVLNVARRLENIEKNFEQYDTSKRLLAKAFATYEALSPIVQAKDAALDKQLRDEFDKALQSLGNPGLFGVGEKKANKEQFKKSKDMILTSLQKQFGLKSLKVGHFSESETEKPQEVEKKEWTDLSELKNWIPIAILIVVIAGVVVYSWRRKRA
;
A
#
# COMPACT_ATOMS: atom_id res chain seq x y z
N LYS A 1 -28.74 -11.43 2.33
CA LYS A 1 -28.05 -11.07 3.61
C LYS A 1 -26.87 -12.00 3.94
N LYS A 2 -27.07 -13.32 4.15
CA LYS A 2 -25.98 -14.26 4.48
C LYS A 2 -24.82 -14.32 3.46
N ALA A 3 -25.13 -14.32 2.16
CA ALA A 3 -24.10 -14.32 1.12
C ALA A 3 -23.23 -13.05 1.12
N VAL A 4 -23.82 -11.89 1.44
CA VAL A 4 -23.11 -10.61 1.53
C VAL A 4 -22.12 -10.63 2.70
N LEU A 5 -22.54 -11.11 3.87
CA LEU A 5 -21.66 -11.26 5.04
C LEU A 5 -20.50 -12.21 4.74
N LYS A 6 -20.78 -13.38 4.16
CA LYS A 6 -19.74 -14.35 3.76
C LYS A 6 -18.75 -13.76 2.76
N ASN A 7 -19.22 -12.94 1.82
CA ASN A 7 -18.34 -12.27 0.87
C ASN A 7 -17.50 -11.17 1.56
N MET A 8 -18.09 -10.43 2.49
CA MET A 8 -17.37 -9.43 3.29
C MET A 8 -16.25 -10.07 4.11
N GLU A 9 -16.53 -11.18 4.79
CA GLU A 9 -15.52 -11.96 5.53
C GLU A 9 -14.33 -12.35 4.65
N LYS A 10 -14.61 -12.85 3.45
CA LYS A 10 -13.56 -13.19 2.47
C LYS A 10 -12.77 -11.97 2.02
N ILE A 11 -13.43 -10.84 1.79
CA ILE A 11 -12.75 -9.58 1.44
C ILE A 11 -11.83 -9.12 2.57
N LEU A 12 -12.23 -9.26 3.83
CA LEU A 12 -11.37 -8.94 4.98
C LEU A 12 -10.14 -9.85 5.01
N VAL A 13 -10.29 -11.16 4.76
CA VAL A 13 -9.14 -12.09 4.63
C VAL A 13 -8.20 -11.66 3.50
N LEU A 14 -8.73 -11.27 2.34
CA LEU A 14 -7.92 -10.78 1.22
C LEU A 14 -7.19 -9.47 1.57
N ASN A 15 -7.80 -8.59 2.37
CA ASN A 15 -7.15 -7.37 2.84
C ASN A 15 -6.01 -7.66 3.82
N VAL A 16 -6.16 -8.67 4.69
CA VAL A 16 -5.05 -9.17 5.53
C VAL A 16 -3.92 -9.67 4.64
N ALA A 17 -4.23 -10.56 3.68
CA ALA A 17 -3.24 -11.11 2.74
C ALA A 17 -2.48 -10.01 1.99
N ARG A 18 -3.19 -9.06 1.39
CA ARG A 18 -2.59 -7.96 0.63
C ARG A 18 -1.60 -7.15 1.47
N ARG A 19 -1.93 -6.84 2.73
CA ARG A 19 -1.05 -6.07 3.61
C ARG A 19 0.17 -6.87 4.04
N LEU A 20 0.02 -8.14 4.41
CA LEU A 20 1.16 -8.97 4.78
C LEU A 20 2.12 -9.22 3.61
N GLU A 21 1.59 -9.36 2.38
CA GLU A 21 2.40 -9.41 1.16
C GLU A 21 3.15 -8.09 0.90
N ASN A 22 2.50 -6.94 1.13
CA ASN A 22 3.15 -5.62 1.01
C ASN A 22 4.28 -5.43 2.03
N ILE A 23 4.10 -5.95 3.26
CA ILE A 23 5.14 -5.95 4.29
C ILE A 23 6.33 -6.80 3.84
N GLU A 24 6.11 -8.01 3.32
CA GLU A 24 7.23 -8.85 2.87
C GLU A 24 8.07 -8.19 1.77
N LYS A 25 7.40 -7.51 0.84
CA LYS A 25 8.05 -6.77 -0.26
C LYS A 25 8.85 -5.57 0.24
N ASN A 26 8.33 -4.84 1.22
CA ASN A 26 8.92 -3.62 1.77
C ASN A 26 9.48 -3.83 3.19
N PHE A 27 9.97 -5.03 3.49
CA PHE A 27 10.25 -5.49 4.85
C PHE A 27 11.25 -4.60 5.61
N GLU A 28 12.19 -4.00 4.88
CA GLU A 28 13.22 -3.11 5.44
C GLU A 28 12.65 -1.76 5.89
N GLN A 29 11.47 -1.37 5.40
CA GLN A 29 10.79 -0.14 5.81
C GLN A 29 10.02 -0.37 7.12
N TYR A 30 10.71 -0.24 8.25
CA TYR A 30 10.16 -0.55 9.58
C TYR A 30 8.81 0.16 9.86
N ASP A 31 8.74 1.48 9.70
CA ASP A 31 7.54 2.25 10.05
C ASP A 31 6.34 1.89 9.16
N THR A 32 6.59 1.78 7.85
CA THR A 32 5.59 1.33 6.88
C THR A 32 5.09 -0.07 7.23
N SER A 33 6.01 -0.99 7.47
CA SER A 33 5.72 -2.40 7.76
C SER A 33 4.94 -2.56 9.07
N LYS A 34 5.35 -1.84 10.13
CA LYS A 34 4.67 -1.83 11.43
C LYS A 34 3.25 -1.31 11.32
N ARG A 35 3.05 -0.20 10.59
CA ARG A 35 1.73 0.38 10.35
C ARG A 35 0.83 -0.56 9.56
N LEU A 36 1.34 -1.18 8.49
CA LEU A 36 0.60 -2.17 7.70
C LEU A 36 0.24 -3.40 8.53
N LEU A 37 1.14 -3.85 9.41
CA LEU A 37 0.89 -4.99 10.28
C LEU A 37 -0.22 -4.68 11.28
N ALA A 38 -0.19 -3.50 11.90
CA ALA A 38 -1.26 -3.05 12.79
C ALA A 38 -2.62 -2.98 12.08
N LYS A 39 -2.66 -2.50 10.82
CA LYS A 39 -3.88 -2.50 9.99
C LYS A 39 -4.35 -3.92 9.64
N ALA A 40 -3.43 -4.83 9.34
CA ALA A 40 -3.75 -6.23 9.08
C ALA A 40 -4.32 -6.89 10.35
N PHE A 41 -3.71 -6.66 11.51
CA PHE A 41 -4.19 -7.15 12.79
C PHE A 41 -5.57 -6.59 13.13
N ALA A 42 -5.80 -5.28 13.00
CA ALA A 42 -7.13 -4.68 13.21
C ALA A 42 -8.19 -5.25 12.25
N THR A 43 -7.81 -5.60 11.01
CA THR A 43 -8.71 -6.29 10.07
C THR A 43 -9.02 -7.71 10.55
N TYR A 44 -8.04 -8.41 11.11
CA TYR A 44 -8.23 -9.71 11.74
C TYR A 44 -9.13 -9.63 12.99
N GLU A 45 -9.01 -8.60 13.83
CA GLU A 45 -9.87 -8.42 15.00
C GLU A 45 -11.36 -8.38 14.62
N ALA A 46 -11.70 -7.81 13.45
CA ALA A 46 -13.08 -7.84 12.95
C ALA A 46 -13.55 -9.26 12.56
N LEU A 47 -12.63 -10.18 12.23
CA LEU A 47 -12.89 -11.59 11.93
C LEU A 47 -12.81 -12.47 13.18
N SER A 48 -12.06 -12.05 14.21
CA SER A 48 -11.75 -12.82 15.41
C SER A 48 -12.99 -13.42 16.10
N PRO A 49 -14.13 -12.71 16.30
CA PRO A 49 -15.32 -13.33 16.90
C PRO A 49 -15.84 -14.55 16.14
N ILE A 50 -15.71 -14.56 14.80
CA ILE A 50 -16.12 -15.68 13.96
C ILE A 50 -15.12 -16.83 14.07
N VAL A 51 -13.82 -16.52 14.16
CA VAL A 51 -12.78 -17.52 14.37
C VAL A 51 -12.94 -18.15 15.74
N GLN A 52 -12.99 -17.34 16.79
CA GLN A 52 -13.14 -17.76 18.18
C GLN A 52 -14.38 -18.61 18.43
N ALA A 53 -15.53 -18.24 17.82
CA ALA A 53 -16.77 -19.01 17.95
C ALA A 53 -16.67 -20.43 17.34
N LYS A 54 -15.76 -20.65 16.38
CA LYS A 54 -15.52 -21.97 15.78
C LYS A 54 -14.35 -22.70 16.42
N ASP A 55 -13.29 -21.97 16.74
CA ASP A 55 -12.03 -22.49 17.27
C ASP A 55 -11.27 -21.38 18.03
N ALA A 56 -11.44 -21.36 19.35
CA ALA A 56 -10.77 -20.40 20.23
C ALA A 56 -9.26 -20.61 20.31
N ALA A 57 -8.77 -21.85 20.14
CA ALA A 57 -7.34 -22.13 20.14
C ALA A 57 -6.69 -21.56 18.88
N LEU A 58 -7.35 -21.69 17.72
CA LEU A 58 -6.92 -21.05 16.49
C LEU A 58 -6.90 -19.53 16.60
N ASP A 59 -7.92 -18.91 17.22
CA ASP A 59 -7.92 -17.45 17.42
C ASP A 59 -6.71 -16.99 18.22
N LYS A 60 -6.42 -17.65 19.35
CA LYS A 60 -5.23 -17.38 20.16
C LYS A 60 -3.95 -17.56 19.34
N GLN A 61 -3.84 -18.66 18.61
CA GLN A 61 -2.69 -18.96 17.77
C GLN A 61 -2.46 -17.88 16.69
N LEU A 62 -3.52 -17.35 16.08
CA LEU A 62 -3.41 -16.28 15.09
C LEU A 62 -2.92 -14.97 15.71
N ARG A 63 -3.42 -14.59 16.90
CA ARG A 63 -2.92 -13.44 17.66
C ARG A 63 -1.43 -13.58 17.99
N ASP A 64 -1.04 -14.76 18.47
CA ASP A 64 0.36 -15.07 18.77
C ASP A 64 1.26 -14.94 17.52
N GLU A 65 0.78 -15.25 16.31
CA GLU A 65 1.55 -15.02 15.08
C GLU A 65 1.60 -13.56 14.64
N PHE A 66 0.55 -12.78 14.86
CA PHE A 66 0.63 -11.34 14.62
C PHE A 66 1.69 -10.70 15.53
N ASP A 67 1.79 -11.15 16.78
CA ASP A 67 2.84 -10.71 17.70
C ASP A 67 4.23 -11.16 17.25
N LYS A 68 4.40 -12.42 16.82
CA LYS A 68 5.68 -12.89 16.25
C LYS A 68 6.06 -12.13 14.98
N ALA A 69 5.09 -11.86 14.10
CA ALA A 69 5.30 -11.04 12.92
C ALA A 69 5.76 -9.62 13.32
N LEU A 70 5.15 -9.02 14.34
CA LEU A 70 5.54 -7.70 14.83
C LEU A 70 6.96 -7.68 15.40
N GLN A 71 7.29 -8.67 16.24
CA GLN A 71 8.63 -8.83 16.81
C GLN A 71 9.69 -9.04 15.73
N SER A 72 9.33 -9.77 14.66
CA SER A 72 10.22 -10.05 13.53
C SER A 72 10.56 -8.83 12.69
N LEU A 73 9.76 -7.75 12.74
CA LEU A 73 10.12 -6.48 12.09
C LEU A 73 11.34 -5.82 12.74
N GLY A 74 11.74 -6.25 13.93
CA GLY A 74 12.81 -5.63 14.69
C GLY A 74 12.38 -4.32 15.37
N ASN A 75 13.35 -3.46 15.64
CA ASN A 75 13.15 -2.12 16.17
C ASN A 75 14.39 -1.29 15.82
N PRO A 76 14.30 -0.18 15.08
CA PRO A 76 15.46 0.68 14.82
C PRO A 76 15.98 1.37 16.10
N GLY A 77 15.16 1.45 17.14
CA GLY A 77 15.51 2.16 18.37
C GLY A 77 15.46 3.68 18.21
N LEU A 78 15.49 4.39 19.34
CA LEU A 78 15.60 5.85 19.34
C LEU A 78 17.09 6.21 19.42
N PHE A 79 17.65 6.74 18.33
CA PHE A 79 19.10 7.00 18.20
C PHE A 79 19.97 5.75 18.44
N GLY A 80 19.51 4.57 18.03
CA GLY A 80 20.20 3.29 18.21
C GLY A 80 20.04 2.66 19.60
N VAL A 81 19.41 3.36 20.56
CA VAL A 81 19.08 2.76 21.86
C VAL A 81 17.87 1.85 21.71
N GLY A 82 18.03 0.57 22.11
CA GLY A 82 16.96 -0.43 22.04
C GLY A 82 16.76 -1.07 20.67
N GLU A 83 17.79 -1.01 19.81
CA GLU A 83 17.78 -1.63 18.49
C GLU A 83 17.57 -3.15 18.58
N LYS A 84 16.72 -3.70 17.70
CA LYS A 84 16.51 -5.12 17.50
C LYS A 84 16.60 -5.42 16.01
N LYS A 85 17.40 -6.42 15.65
CA LYS A 85 17.52 -6.87 14.27
C LYS A 85 16.21 -7.46 13.77
N ALA A 86 15.85 -7.10 12.54
CA ALA A 86 14.74 -7.70 11.84
C ALA A 86 15.05 -9.16 11.46
N ASN A 87 14.01 -9.98 11.34
CA ASN A 87 14.08 -11.39 10.99
C ASN A 87 13.02 -11.71 9.91
N LYS A 88 13.41 -11.61 8.64
CA LYS A 88 12.50 -11.77 7.51
C LYS A 88 11.93 -13.18 7.40
N GLU A 89 12.73 -14.18 7.74
CA GLU A 89 12.37 -15.58 7.72
C GLU A 89 11.28 -15.89 8.75
N GLN A 90 11.39 -15.32 9.96
CA GLN A 90 10.34 -15.43 10.97
C GLN A 90 9.06 -14.73 10.54
N PHE A 91 9.16 -13.55 9.92
CA PHE A 91 8.00 -12.86 9.37
C PHE A 91 7.27 -13.72 8.35
N LYS A 92 8.00 -14.32 7.38
CA LYS A 92 7.43 -15.19 6.35
C LYS A 92 6.69 -16.38 6.96
N LYS A 93 7.29 -17.05 7.95
CA LYS A 93 6.66 -18.17 8.67
C LYS A 93 5.34 -17.74 9.33
N SER A 94 5.35 -16.62 10.05
CA SER A 94 4.14 -16.10 10.70
C SER A 94 3.08 -15.68 9.69
N LYS A 95 3.48 -15.00 8.61
CA LYS A 95 2.60 -14.66 7.48
C LYS A 95 1.95 -15.92 6.91
N ASP A 96 2.73 -16.91 6.51
CA ASP A 96 2.23 -18.12 5.86
C ASP A 96 1.27 -18.87 6.77
N MET A 97 1.53 -18.90 8.08
CA MET A 97 0.62 -19.54 9.04
C MET A 97 -0.69 -18.76 9.20
N ILE A 98 -0.64 -17.43 9.32
CA ILE A 98 -1.83 -16.56 9.38
C ILE A 98 -2.68 -16.77 8.12
N LEU A 99 -2.05 -16.68 6.95
CA LEU A 99 -2.73 -16.73 5.67
C LEU A 99 -3.32 -18.11 5.38
N THR A 100 -2.56 -19.18 5.61
CA THR A 100 -3.07 -20.56 5.43
C THR A 100 -4.24 -20.85 6.35
N SER A 101 -4.14 -20.45 7.63
CA SER A 101 -5.19 -20.62 8.62
C SER A 101 -6.48 -19.88 8.24
N LEU A 102 -6.38 -18.61 7.88
CA LEU A 102 -7.53 -17.80 7.45
C LEU A 102 -8.12 -18.31 6.13
N GLN A 103 -7.29 -18.71 5.17
CA GLN A 103 -7.75 -19.30 3.91
C GLN A 103 -8.61 -20.54 4.15
N LYS A 104 -8.15 -21.44 5.03
CA LYS A 104 -8.86 -22.66 5.41
C LYS A 104 -10.15 -22.32 6.16
N GLN A 105 -10.08 -21.44 7.16
CA GLN A 105 -11.21 -21.06 8.02
C GLN A 105 -12.39 -20.44 7.25
N PHE A 106 -12.09 -19.68 6.19
CA PHE A 106 -13.09 -18.96 5.39
C PHE A 106 -13.33 -19.60 4.00
N GLY A 107 -12.67 -20.71 3.70
CA GLY A 107 -12.87 -21.49 2.47
C GLY A 107 -12.57 -20.69 1.20
N LEU A 108 -11.42 -20.01 1.15
CA LEU A 108 -10.95 -19.32 -0.05
C LEU A 108 -10.15 -20.28 -0.94
N LYS A 109 -10.42 -20.24 -2.26
CA LYS A 109 -9.67 -21.02 -3.26
C LYS A 109 -8.25 -20.47 -3.47
N SER A 110 -8.07 -19.16 -3.31
CA SER A 110 -6.81 -18.46 -3.47
C SER A 110 -6.82 -17.17 -2.65
N LEU A 111 -5.64 -16.77 -2.19
CA LEU A 111 -5.39 -15.47 -1.56
C LEU A 111 -4.79 -14.45 -2.53
N LYS A 112 -4.70 -14.79 -3.82
CA LYS A 112 -4.18 -13.88 -4.84
C LYS A 112 -5.18 -12.73 -5.03
N VAL A 113 -4.84 -11.57 -4.53
CA VAL A 113 -5.55 -10.32 -4.80
C VAL A 113 -4.97 -9.75 -6.10
N GLY A 114 -5.81 -9.15 -6.95
CA GLY A 114 -5.34 -8.42 -8.13
C GLY A 114 -4.31 -7.34 -7.74
N HIS A 115 -3.45 -6.94 -8.68
CA HIS A 115 -2.39 -5.95 -8.47
C HIS A 115 -2.98 -4.54 -8.26
N PHE A 116 -3.63 -4.31 -7.11
CA PHE A 116 -3.94 -2.97 -6.62
C PHE A 116 -2.81 -2.58 -5.69
N SER A 117 -1.93 -1.70 -6.16
CA SER A 117 -0.78 -1.27 -5.39
C SER A 117 -1.26 -0.28 -4.31
N GLU A 118 -1.14 -0.62 -3.03
CA GLU A 118 -1.45 0.30 -1.91
C GLU A 118 -0.47 1.49 -1.88
N SER A 119 0.64 1.35 -2.60
CA SER A 119 1.59 2.41 -2.97
C SER A 119 0.98 3.53 -3.83
N GLU A 120 -0.23 3.36 -4.39
CA GLU A 120 -0.95 4.45 -5.04
C GLU A 120 -1.81 5.26 -4.07
N THR A 121 -2.14 4.73 -2.89
CA THR A 121 -3.07 5.35 -1.92
C THR A 121 -2.41 5.79 -0.62
N GLU A 122 -1.22 5.29 -0.27
CA GLU A 122 -0.53 5.62 0.98
C GLU A 122 0.92 6.11 0.79
N LYS A 123 1.23 6.83 -0.28
CA LYS A 123 2.40 7.72 -0.24
C LYS A 123 2.10 8.82 0.80
N PRO A 124 2.93 9.03 1.84
CA PRO A 124 3.06 10.37 2.39
C PRO A 124 3.29 11.31 1.19
N GLN A 125 2.80 12.54 1.24
CA GLN A 125 3.27 13.56 0.31
C GLN A 125 4.77 13.79 0.58
N GLU A 126 5.63 12.86 0.14
CA GLU A 126 6.86 13.27 -0.49
C GLU A 126 6.40 14.16 -1.63
N VAL A 127 6.72 15.43 -1.50
CA VAL A 127 6.73 16.35 -2.62
C VAL A 127 7.62 15.68 -3.66
N GLU A 128 7.04 14.87 -4.54
CA GLU A 128 7.57 14.65 -5.86
C GLU A 128 7.85 16.07 -6.34
N LYS A 129 9.13 16.42 -6.43
CA LYS A 129 9.53 17.57 -7.20
C LYS A 129 9.02 17.27 -8.59
N LYS A 130 7.79 17.71 -8.89
CA LYS A 130 7.39 18.07 -10.23
C LYS A 130 8.41 19.11 -10.62
N GLU A 131 9.49 18.66 -11.26
CA GLU A 131 10.29 19.55 -12.08
C GLU A 131 9.31 20.08 -13.11
N TRP A 132 8.80 21.27 -12.81
CA TRP A 132 8.03 22.04 -13.75
C TRP A 132 8.92 22.24 -14.97
N THR A 133 8.48 21.71 -16.10
CA THR A 133 9.08 21.81 -17.42
C THR A 133 10.58 21.57 -17.40
N ASP A 134 11.01 20.31 -17.53
CA ASP A 134 12.43 20.00 -17.77
C ASP A 134 12.91 20.79 -18.99
N LEU A 135 13.74 21.81 -18.73
CA LEU A 135 14.23 22.78 -19.71
C LEU A 135 15.27 22.15 -20.66
N SER A 136 15.74 20.95 -20.35
CA SER A 136 16.78 20.22 -21.06
C SER A 136 16.23 19.48 -22.29
N GLU A 137 14.96 19.09 -22.27
CA GLU A 137 14.31 18.43 -23.39
C GLU A 137 13.71 19.44 -24.39
N LEU A 138 14.31 19.51 -25.58
CA LEU A 138 13.93 20.43 -26.67
C LEU A 138 12.44 20.34 -27.06
N LYS A 139 11.79 19.20 -26.81
CA LYS A 139 10.37 18.98 -27.13
C LYS A 139 9.43 19.76 -26.21
N ASN A 140 9.85 20.11 -24.99
CA ASN A 140 9.06 20.86 -24.02
C ASN A 140 8.86 22.34 -24.40
N TRP A 141 9.65 22.84 -25.36
CA TRP A 141 9.55 24.22 -25.87
C TRP A 141 8.57 24.38 -27.02
N ILE A 142 8.12 23.28 -27.63
CA ILE A 142 7.19 23.28 -28.77
C ILE A 142 5.87 24.02 -28.45
N PRO A 143 5.21 23.79 -27.29
CA PRO A 143 3.96 24.49 -26.97
C PRO A 143 4.15 26.01 -26.80
N ILE A 144 5.30 26.44 -26.26
CA ILE A 144 5.62 27.87 -26.06
C ILE A 144 5.88 28.54 -27.41
N ALA A 145 6.62 27.89 -28.31
CA ALA A 145 6.87 28.40 -29.65
C ALA A 145 5.56 28.62 -30.44
N ILE A 146 4.61 27.67 -30.35
CA ILE A 146 3.30 27.80 -30.99
C ILE A 146 2.53 29.00 -30.42
N LEU A 147 2.54 29.19 -29.10
CA LEU A 147 1.88 30.33 -28.46
C LEU A 147 2.43 31.67 -28.95
N ILE A 148 3.76 31.80 -29.05
CA ILE A 148 4.42 33.02 -29.53
C ILE A 148 4.04 33.31 -30.99
N VAL A 149 3.99 32.30 -31.85
CA VAL A 149 3.59 32.46 -33.26
C VAL A 149 2.14 32.95 -33.37
N VAL A 150 1.22 32.41 -32.56
CA VAL A 150 -0.18 32.84 -32.53
C VAL A 150 -0.28 34.30 -32.09
N ILE A 151 0.41 34.68 -31.01
CA ILE A 151 0.41 36.06 -30.50
C ILE A 151 0.98 37.02 -31.55
N ALA A 152 2.13 36.70 -32.14
CA ALA A 152 2.74 37.51 -33.20
C ALA A 152 1.81 37.66 -34.41
N GLY A 153 1.14 36.58 -34.81
CA GLY A 153 0.14 36.59 -35.88
C GLY A 153 -1.01 37.56 -35.59
N VAL A 154 -1.56 37.54 -34.36
CA VAL A 154 -2.63 38.45 -33.94
C VAL A 154 -2.14 39.90 -33.88
N VAL A 155 -0.93 40.14 -33.38
CA VAL A 155 -0.33 41.48 -33.32
C VAL A 155 -0.12 42.03 -34.74
N VAL A 156 0.48 41.27 -35.65
CA VAL A 156 0.68 41.69 -37.05
C VAL A 156 -0.64 41.93 -37.76
N TYR A 157 -1.63 41.04 -37.56
CA TYR A 157 -2.95 41.19 -38.15
C TYR A 157 -3.66 42.45 -37.63
N SER A 158 -3.65 42.69 -36.32
CA SER A 158 -4.28 43.88 -35.72
C SER A 158 -3.58 45.17 -36.12
N TRP A 159 -2.26 45.14 -36.29
CA TRP A 159 -1.49 46.31 -36.73
C TRP A 159 -1.71 46.63 -38.21
N ARG A 160 -1.82 45.60 -39.06
CA ARG A 160 -2.21 45.77 -40.48
C ARG A 160 -3.63 46.31 -40.61
N ARG A 161 -4.58 45.81 -39.80
CA ARG A 161 -5.98 46.28 -39.80
C ARG A 161 -6.14 47.73 -39.34
N LYS A 162 -5.23 48.25 -38.50
CA LYS A 162 -5.24 49.67 -38.08
C LYS A 162 -4.60 50.63 -39.10
N ARG A 163 -3.84 50.11 -40.07
CA ARG A 163 -3.15 50.89 -41.11
C ARG A 163 -3.84 50.85 -42.48
N ALA A 164 -4.84 50.00 -42.66
CA ALA A 164 -5.80 50.03 -43.76
C ALA A 164 -7.02 50.86 -43.35
#